data_AF-A0A2E2ZLX9-F1
#
_entry.id   AF-A0A2E2ZLX9-F1
#
_cell.length_a   1.000
_cell.length_b   1.000
_cell.length_c   1.000
_cell.angle_alpha   90.00
_cell.angle_beta   90.00
_cell.angle_gamma   90.00
#
_symmetry.space_group_name_H-M   'P 1'
#
loop_
_entity.id
_entity.type
_entity.pdbx_description
1 polymer ?
#
loop_
_entity_poly.entity_id
_entity_poly.type
_entity_poly.pdbx_seq_one_letter_code
_entity_poly.pdbx_strand_id
1 'polypeptide(L)' 'MHGIPKEVQRVCHICCGYPNSLDSEGYKKADLDAYDRIASLVDDSTIDEVSLEDSHRHNDLNLLEKFTKTK' A
#
# COMPACT_ATOMS: atom_id res chain seq x y z
N MET A 1 -12.76 5.54 -16.55
CA MET A 1 -11.58 6.28 -16.06
C MET A 1 -11.59 7.67 -16.71
N HIS A 2 -11.39 8.74 -15.94
CA HIS A 2 -11.63 10.14 -16.35
C HIS A 2 -10.65 10.68 -17.39
N GLY A 3 -10.56 10.06 -18.57
CA GLY A 3 -9.72 10.54 -19.67
C GLY A 3 -8.21 10.40 -19.45
N ILE A 4 -7.78 9.59 -18.48
CA ILE A 4 -6.34 9.34 -18.27
C ILE A 4 -5.83 8.43 -19.40
N PRO A 5 -4.81 8.85 -20.16
CA PRO A 5 -4.21 8.05 -21.22
C PRO A 5 -3.68 6.69 -20.70
N LYS A 6 -3.56 5.71 -21.59
CA LYS A 6 -3.16 4.34 -21.20
C LYS A 6 -1.68 4.27 -20.83
N GLU A 7 -0.87 5.14 -21.39
CA GLU A 7 0.56 5.29 -21.17
C GLU A 7 0.92 5.92 -19.82
N VAL A 8 -0.05 6.53 -19.13
CA VAL A 8 0.19 7.07 -17.79
C VAL A 8 0.24 5.93 -16.79
N GLN A 9 1.34 5.86 -16.06
CA GLN A 9 1.56 4.92 -14.98
C GLN A 9 0.95 5.43 -13.67
N ARG A 10 0.11 4.63 -13.04
CA ARG A 10 -0.62 4.96 -11.81
C ARG A 10 0.05 4.23 -10.66
N VAL A 11 0.68 5.01 -9.80
CA VAL A 11 1.41 4.48 -8.63
C VAL A 11 0.65 4.85 -7.36
N CYS A 12 0.51 3.90 -6.44
CA CYS A 12 -0.07 4.13 -5.12
C CYS A 12 0.96 3.81 -4.03
N HIS A 13 1.21 4.75 -3.12
CA HIS A 13 1.99 4.50 -1.91
C HIS A 13 1.06 4.32 -0.71
N ILE A 14 1.23 3.22 0.02
CA ILE A 14 0.41 2.87 1.18
C ILE A 14 1.33 2.72 2.40
N CYS A 15 1.37 3.74 3.25
CA CYS A 15 2.19 3.75 4.47
C CYS A 15 1.45 3.18 5.69
N CYS A 16 2.18 2.94 6.78
CA CYS A 16 1.58 2.57 8.08
C CYS A 16 1.19 3.79 8.91
N GLY A 17 1.23 4.98 8.31
CA GLY A 17 0.92 6.25 8.92
C GLY A 17 2.11 6.91 9.62
N TYR A 18 2.05 8.24 9.64
CA TYR A 18 2.99 9.11 10.34
C TYR A 18 2.29 9.83 11.49
N PRO A 19 2.99 10.05 12.62
CA PRO A 19 2.47 10.89 13.68
C PRO A 19 2.40 12.37 13.23
N ASN A 20 1.55 13.15 13.90
CA ASN A 20 1.43 14.60 13.63
C ASN A 20 2.63 15.41 14.13
N SER A 21 3.50 14.81 14.94
CA SER A 21 4.73 15.38 15.48
C SER A 21 5.77 14.28 15.72
N LEU A 22 7.06 14.64 15.76
CA LEU A 22 8.17 13.69 15.91
C LEU A 22 8.06 12.83 17.18
N ASP A 23 7.67 13.45 18.30
CA ASP A 23 7.63 12.81 19.63
C ASP A 23 6.19 12.52 20.10
N SER A 24 5.30 12.21 19.15
CA SER A 24 3.93 11.86 19.51
C SER A 24 3.89 10.50 20.21
N GLU A 25 3.65 10.51 21.51
CA GLU A 25 3.40 9.29 22.28
C GLU A 25 2.05 8.66 21.92
N GLY A 26 1.98 7.34 21.95
CA GLY A 26 0.73 6.58 21.75
C GLY A 26 0.18 6.60 20.32
N TYR A 27 0.96 7.07 19.33
CA TYR A 27 0.54 7.03 17.93
C TYR A 27 0.26 5.60 17.46
N LYS A 28 -0.97 5.33 17.03
CA LYS A 28 -1.37 4.03 16.48
C LYS A 28 -1.05 3.98 14.98
N LYS A 29 -0.05 3.18 14.62
CA LYS A 29 0.18 2.77 13.23
C LYS A 29 -0.95 1.85 12.75
N ALA A 30 -1.10 1.70 11.43
CA ALA A 30 -2.03 0.77 10.81
C ALA A 30 -1.93 -0.66 11.40
N ASP A 31 -3.03 -1.41 11.31
CA ASP A 31 -3.11 -2.81 11.73
C ASP A 31 -2.11 -3.68 10.94
N LEU A 32 -1.58 -4.73 11.55
CA LEU A 32 -0.56 -5.60 10.92
C LEU A 32 -1.10 -6.34 9.68
N ASP A 33 -2.40 -6.58 9.61
CA ASP A 33 -3.07 -7.26 8.51
C ASP A 33 -3.66 -6.28 7.47
N ALA A 34 -3.43 -4.98 7.63
CA ALA A 34 -4.07 -3.95 6.82
C ALA A 34 -3.79 -4.12 5.31
N TYR A 35 -2.54 -4.42 4.94
CA TYR A 35 -2.19 -4.67 3.54
C TYR A 35 -2.80 -5.97 3.01
N ASP A 36 -2.79 -7.03 3.82
CA ASP A 36 -3.34 -8.33 3.45
C ASP A 36 -4.83 -8.25 3.07
N ARG A 37 -5.57 -7.43 3.82
CA ARG A 37 -7.01 -7.18 3.65
C ARG A 37 -7.34 -6.42 2.37
N ILE A 38 -6.42 -5.61 1.85
CA ILE A 38 -6.67 -4.77 0.66
C ILE A 38 -5.92 -5.24 -0.59
N ALA A 39 -4.91 -6.12 -0.47
CA ALA A 39 -4.03 -6.50 -1.56
C ALA A 39 -4.78 -6.96 -2.81
N SER A 40 -5.75 -7.86 -2.67
CA SER A 40 -6.54 -8.34 -3.82
C SER A 40 -7.40 -7.24 -4.46
N LEU A 41 -7.92 -6.31 -3.66
CA LEU A 41 -8.69 -5.17 -4.19
C LEU A 41 -7.79 -4.17 -4.92
N VAL A 42 -6.54 -4.00 -4.45
CA VAL A 42 -5.53 -3.18 -5.11
C VAL A 42 -5.11 -3.83 -6.43
N ASP A 43 -4.86 -5.13 -6.44
CA ASP A 43 -4.50 -5.89 -7.65
C ASP A 43 -5.62 -5.89 -8.70
N ASP A 44 -6.88 -5.96 -8.26
CA ASP A 44 -8.06 -5.85 -9.12
C ASP A 44 -8.41 -4.41 -9.54
N SER A 45 -7.65 -3.43 -9.06
CA SER A 45 -7.89 -2.02 -9.37
C SER A 45 -7.26 -1.60 -10.71
N THR A 46 -7.13 -0.30 -10.89
CA THR A 46 -6.45 0.29 -12.05
C THR A 46 -5.04 0.81 -11.70
N ILE A 47 -4.53 0.46 -10.52
CA ILE A 47 -3.18 0.83 -10.06
C ILE A 47 -2.17 -0.08 -10.78
N ASP A 48 -1.17 0.55 -11.39
CA ASP A 48 -0.14 -0.14 -12.17
C ASP A 48 1.03 -0.59 -11.28
N GLU A 49 1.39 0.22 -10.27
CA GLU A 49 2.44 -0.12 -9.29
C GLU A 49 2.04 0.29 -7.87
N VAL A 50 2.44 -0.51 -6.89
CA VAL A 50 2.20 -0.23 -5.46
C VAL A 50 3.50 -0.17 -4.67
N SER A 51 3.60 0.81 -3.77
CA SER A 51 4.69 0.95 -2.81
C SER A 51 4.14 0.72 -1.40
N LEU A 52 4.65 -0.30 -0.71
CA LEU A 52 4.27 -0.68 0.65
C LEU A 52 5.39 -0.34 1.65
N GLU A 53 5.03 0.11 2.85
CA GLU A 53 5.98 0.35 3.95
C GLU A 53 6.31 -0.97 4.67
N ASP A 54 7.60 -1.22 4.92
CA ASP A 54 8.07 -2.40 5.66
C ASP A 54 8.99 -2.08 6.85
N SER A 55 9.52 -0.85 6.94
CA SER A 55 10.59 -0.49 7.89
C SER A 55 10.18 -0.57 9.36
N HIS A 56 8.95 -0.14 9.70
CA HIS A 56 8.48 -0.10 11.09
C HIS A 56 7.51 -1.24 11.44
N ARG A 57 6.92 -1.87 10.43
CA ARG A 57 5.88 -2.90 10.52
C ARG A 57 6.21 -3.92 9.43
N HIS A 58 7.03 -4.91 9.78
CA HIS A 58 7.46 -5.92 8.81
C HIS A 58 6.27 -6.74 8.31
N ASN A 59 6.22 -6.89 7.00
CA ASN A 59 5.23 -7.66 6.29
C ASN A 59 5.68 -9.11 6.17
N ASP A 60 4.71 -10.03 6.15
CA ASP A 60 4.94 -11.34 5.56
C ASP A 60 5.06 -11.17 4.05
N LEU A 61 6.23 -11.51 3.47
CA LEU A 61 6.49 -11.35 2.04
C LEU A 61 5.61 -12.26 1.16
N ASN A 62 4.93 -13.27 1.72
CA ASN A 62 3.88 -14.00 1.01
C ASN A 62 2.76 -13.07 0.52
N LEU A 63 2.59 -11.89 1.14
CA LEU A 63 1.72 -10.81 0.67
C LEU A 63 1.99 -10.44 -0.80
N LEU A 64 3.26 -10.43 -1.22
CA LEU A 64 3.65 -10.02 -2.56
C LEU A 64 3.09 -10.97 -3.63
N GLU A 65 2.83 -12.22 -3.29
CA GLU A 65 2.22 -13.20 -4.21
C GLU A 65 0.75 -12.86 -4.56
N LYS A 66 0.10 -11.98 -3.79
CA LYS A 66 -1.27 -11.52 -4.08
C LYS A 66 -1.32 -10.49 -5.21
N PHE A 67 -0.20 -9.90 -5.61
CA PHE A 67 -0.12 -8.93 -6.69
C PHE A 67 0.28 -9.64 -7.99
N THR A 68 -0.73 -9.96 -8.81
CA THR A 68 -0.55 -10.69 -10.07
C THR A 68 -0.64 -9.79 -11.31
N LYS A 69 -1.23 -8.59 -11.15
CA LYS A 69 -1.49 -7.60 -12.20
C LYS A 69 -0.77 -6.29 -11.92
N THR A 70 -0.64 -5.92 -10.63
CA THR A 70 0.08 -4.75 -10.16
C THR A 70 1.55 -5.11 -9.89
N LYS A 71 2.47 -4.20 -10.21
CA LYS A 71 3.89 -4.34 -9.87
C LYS A 71 4.23 -3.87 -8.46
#